data_AF-A0A3E3EE25-F1
#
_entry.id   AF-A0A3E3EE25-F1
#
_cell.length_a   1.000
_cell.length_b   1.000
_cell.length_c   1.000
_cell.angle_alpha   90.00
_cell.angle_beta   90.00
_cell.angle_gamma   90.00
#
_symmetry.space_group_name_H-M   'P 1'
#
loop_
_entity.id
_entity.type
_entity.pdbx_description
1 polymer ?
#
loop_
_entity_poly.entity_id
_entity_poly.type
_entity_poly.pdbx_seq_one_letter_code
_entity_poly.pdbx_strand_id
1 'polypeptide(L)'
;MKDRELIARIIINILDVKNCQQWKLFTGEDMYEQVCNYILNISKGNNTAEEYARKMMEENKPVIDRIVQGEDIPNEEYNVFTESFRKYNRKFRR
;
A
#
# COMPACT_ATOMS: atom_id res chain seq x y z
N MET A 1 -7.23 4.91 -16.94
CA MET A 1 -7.56 5.04 -15.50
C MET A 1 -7.65 3.67 -14.87
N LYS A 2 -6.70 3.32 -13.99
CA LYS A 2 -6.81 2.09 -13.19
C LYS A 2 -7.88 2.30 -12.12
N ASP A 3 -8.77 1.32 -11.98
CA ASP A 3 -9.83 1.36 -10.98
C ASP A 3 -9.24 1.37 -9.56
N ARG A 4 -9.63 2.35 -8.73
CA ARG A 4 -9.18 2.48 -7.34
C ARG A 4 -9.49 1.22 -6.54
N GLU A 5 -10.63 0.58 -6.79
CA GLU A 5 -10.98 -0.69 -6.16
C GLU A 5 -9.97 -1.79 -6.53
N LEU A 6 -9.59 -1.90 -7.80
CA LEU A 6 -8.60 -2.87 -8.24
C LEU A 6 -7.25 -2.63 -7.55
N ILE A 7 -6.84 -1.37 -7.42
CA ILE A 7 -5.58 -1.01 -6.75
C ILE A 7 -5.65 -1.35 -5.25
N ALA A 8 -6.74 -0.99 -4.58
CA ALA A 8 -6.98 -1.33 -3.17
C ALA A 8 -6.88 -2.84 -2.93
N ARG A 9 -7.53 -3.64 -3.79
CA ARG A 9 -7.46 -5.11 -3.76
C ARG A 9 -6.03 -5.62 -3.96
N ILE A 10 -5.27 -5.03 -4.88
CA ILE A 10 -3.87 -5.42 -5.13
C ILE A 10 -2.99 -5.12 -3.91
N ILE A 11 -3.13 -3.95 -3.29
CA ILE A 11 -2.35 -3.56 -2.11
C ILE A 11 -2.59 -4.56 -0.97
N ILE A 12 -3.85 -4.85 -0.61
CA ILE A 12 -4.13 -5.78 0.49
C ILE A 12 -3.75 -7.22 0.15
N ASN A 13 -3.89 -7.64 -1.11
CA ASN A 13 -3.46 -8.98 -1.52
C ASN A 13 -1.95 -9.16 -1.41
N ILE A 14 -1.19 -8.09 -1.69
CA ILE A 14 0.25 -8.10 -1.46
C ILE A 14 0.51 -8.15 0.03
N LEU A 15 -0.04 -7.22 0.81
CA LEU A 15 0.27 -7.03 2.23
C LEU A 15 -0.20 -8.19 3.10
N ASP A 16 -1.45 -8.64 2.94
CA ASP A 16 -2.13 -9.57 3.83
C ASP A 16 -3.25 -10.35 3.12
N VAL A 17 -2.86 -11.33 2.30
CA VAL A 17 -3.79 -12.16 1.51
C VAL A 17 -4.86 -12.86 2.37
N LYS A 18 -4.57 -13.16 3.65
CA LYS A 18 -5.54 -13.79 4.56
C LYS A 18 -6.70 -12.85 4.92
N ASN A 19 -6.44 -11.55 4.92
CA ASN A 19 -7.41 -10.50 5.22
C ASN A 19 -7.76 -9.68 3.96
N CYS A 20 -7.73 -10.29 2.77
CA CYS A 20 -7.94 -9.59 1.51
C CYS A 20 -9.27 -8.83 1.41
N GLN A 21 -10.30 -9.21 2.17
CA GLN A 21 -11.59 -8.52 2.24
C GLN A 21 -11.49 -7.10 2.82
N GLN A 22 -10.41 -6.78 3.53
CA GLN A 22 -10.13 -5.45 4.08
C GLN A 22 -9.78 -4.41 3.00
N TRP A 23 -9.74 -4.79 1.71
CA TRP A 23 -9.50 -3.86 0.60
C TRP A 23 -10.40 -2.61 0.63
N LYS A 24 -11.62 -2.73 1.16
CA LYS A 24 -12.57 -1.62 1.28
C LYS A 24 -12.06 -0.47 2.15
N LEU A 25 -11.11 -0.71 3.04
CA LEU A 25 -10.45 0.35 3.82
C LEU A 25 -9.65 1.30 2.91
N PHE A 26 -9.21 0.84 1.74
CA PHE A 26 -8.31 1.59 0.86
C PHE A 26 -9.03 2.25 -0.32
N THR A 27 -10.35 2.41 -0.29
CA THR A 27 -11.10 3.02 -1.41
C THR A 27 -11.49 4.48 -1.18
N GLY A 28 -11.35 4.96 0.05
CA GLY A 28 -11.67 6.34 0.44
C GLY A 28 -10.67 7.37 -0.11
N GLU A 29 -10.95 8.63 0.19
CA GLU A 29 -10.01 9.75 -0.05
C GLU A 29 -8.82 9.71 0.92
N ASP A 30 -9.00 9.07 2.09
CA ASP A 30 -8.00 8.80 3.12
C ASP A 30 -7.16 7.54 2.84
N MET A 31 -7.04 7.14 1.56
CA MET A 31 -6.34 5.91 1.15
C MET A 31 -4.91 5.86 1.73
N TYR A 32 -4.18 6.98 1.71
CA TYR A 32 -2.83 7.05 2.25
C TYR A 32 -2.79 6.72 3.75
N GLU A 33 -3.64 7.37 4.55
CA GLU A 33 -3.74 7.15 5.99
C GLU A 33 -4.14 5.70 6.29
N GLN A 34 -5.11 5.16 5.57
CA GLN A 34 -5.61 3.80 5.78
C GLN A 34 -4.55 2.75 5.46
N VAL A 35 -3.85 2.86 4.32
CA VAL A 35 -2.76 1.95 3.97
C VAL A 35 -1.61 2.08 4.98
N CYS A 36 -1.25 3.31 5.38
CA CYS A 36 -0.18 3.57 6.35
C CYS A 36 -0.51 2.96 7.73
N ASN A 37 -1.71 3.20 8.24
CA ASN A 37 -2.17 2.64 9.51
C ASN A 37 -2.20 1.12 9.47
N TYR A 38 -2.65 0.53 8.35
CA TYR A 38 -2.69 -0.92 8.18
C TYR A 38 -1.28 -1.52 8.23
N ILE A 39 -0.34 -0.98 7.44
CA ILE A 39 1.04 -1.52 7.38
C ILE A 39 1.78 -1.33 8.71
N LEU A 40 1.53 -0.24 9.43
CA LEU A 40 2.09 -0.04 10.77
C LEU A 40 1.50 -1.00 11.79
N ASN A 41 0.20 -1.26 11.73
CA ASN A 41 -0.45 -2.20 12.64
C ASN A 41 0.08 -3.63 12.47
N ILE A 42 0.27 -4.10 11.23
CA ILE A 42 0.88 -5.42 10.97
C ILE A 42 2.38 -5.47 11.26
N SER A 43 3.05 -4.32 11.36
CA SER A 43 4.46 -4.20 11.76
C SER A 43 4.65 -4.08 13.27
N LYS A 44 3.57 -3.92 14.04
CA LYS A 44 3.60 -3.52 15.43
C LYS A 44 4.49 -4.42 16.28
N GLY A 45 5.41 -3.83 17.02
CA GLY A 45 6.37 -4.55 17.87
C GLY A 45 7.65 -4.98 17.16
N ASN A 46 7.79 -4.67 15.86
CA ASN A 46 9.03 -4.76 15.12
C ASN A 46 9.45 -3.36 14.65
N ASN A 47 10.29 -2.68 15.45
CA ASN A 47 10.72 -1.31 15.19
C ASN A 47 11.36 -1.13 13.80
N THR A 48 12.14 -2.10 13.33
CA THR A 48 12.76 -2.04 12.00
C THR A 48 11.72 -2.16 10.88
N ALA A 49 10.69 -2.98 11.06
CA ALA A 49 9.59 -3.07 10.11
C ALA A 49 8.73 -1.80 10.11
N GLU A 50 8.46 -1.22 11.29
CA GLU A 50 7.73 0.05 11.41
C GLU A 50 8.47 1.21 10.73
N GLU A 51 9.76 1.38 10.98
CA GLU A 51 10.58 2.43 10.35
C GLU A 51 10.63 2.26 8.83
N TYR A 52 10.83 1.03 8.36
CA TYR A 52 10.82 0.73 6.93
C TYR A 52 9.45 1.04 6.31
N ALA A 53 8.36 0.66 6.98
CA ALA A 53 7.00 0.91 6.51
C ALA A 53 6.70 2.40 6.41
N ARG A 54 7.10 3.22 7.40
CA ARG A 54 6.94 4.69 7.34
C ARG A 54 7.64 5.28 6.13
N LYS A 55 8.93 4.96 5.94
CA LYS A 55 9.71 5.47 4.81
C LYS A 55 9.12 5.04 3.47
N MET A 56 8.75 3.76 3.34
CA MET A 56 8.11 3.22 2.13
C MET A 56 6.79 3.92 1.84
N MET A 57 5.97 4.22 2.86
CA MET A 57 4.72 4.95 2.68
C MET A 57 4.95 6.39 2.26
N GLU A 58 5.89 7.11 2.88
CA GLU A 58 6.28 8.47 2.47
C GLU A 58 6.71 8.53 1.00
N GLU A 59 7.57 7.60 0.56
CA GLU A 59 8.03 7.51 -0.85
C GLU A 59 6.87 7.27 -1.83
N ASN A 60 5.85 6.52 -1.42
CA ASN A 60 4.68 6.19 -2.26
C ASN A 60 3.53 7.20 -2.15
N LYS A 61 3.59 8.18 -1.24
CA LYS A 61 2.50 9.16 -1.03
C LYS A 61 2.07 9.84 -2.33
N PRO A 62 2.99 10.36 -3.19
CA PRO A 62 2.59 11.03 -4.42
C PRO A 62 1.80 10.12 -5.38
N VAL A 63 2.17 8.83 -5.45
CA VAL A 63 1.45 7.86 -6.30
C VAL A 63 0.06 7.61 -5.74
N ILE A 64 -0.08 7.45 -4.42
CA ILE A 64 -1.37 7.25 -3.76
C ILE A 64 -2.29 8.47 -3.94
N ASP A 65 -1.75 9.69 -3.77
CA ASP A 65 -2.53 10.91 -3.94
C ASP A 65 -3.08 11.02 -5.38
N ARG A 66 -2.28 10.64 -6.40
CA ARG A 66 -2.71 10.56 -7.80
C ARG A 66 -3.76 9.48 -8.05
N ILE A 67 -3.66 8.31 -7.39
CA ILE A 67 -4.70 7.26 -7.41
C ILE A 67 -6.01 7.81 -6.86
N VAL A 68 -5.95 8.55 -5.75
CA VAL A 68 -7.13 9.17 -5.13
C VAL A 68 -7.72 10.25 -6.05
N GLN A 69 -6.91 11.04 -6.74
CA GLN A 69 -7.40 12.04 -7.68
C GLN A 69 -7.96 11.44 -9.00
N GLY A 70 -7.83 10.13 -9.19
CA GLY A 70 -8.29 9.45 -10.41
C GLY A 70 -7.38 9.70 -11.61
N GLU A 71 -6.14 10.12 -11.38
CA GLU A 71 -5.16 10.33 -12.44
C GLU A 71 -4.72 9.00 -13.05
N ASP A 72 -4.32 9.04 -14.32
CA ASP A 72 -3.70 7.88 -14.95
C ASP A 72 -2.25 7.73 -14.47
N ILE A 73 -1.87 6.50 -14.13
CA ILE A 73 -0.53 6.17 -13.62
C ILE A 73 0.15 5.25 -14.61
N PRO A 74 1.30 5.66 -15.17
CA PRO A 74 2.10 4.82 -16.06
C PRO A 74 2.38 3.44 -15.46
N ASN A 75 2.39 2.41 -16.30
CA ASN A 75 2.61 1.05 -15.82
C ASN A 75 3.95 0.86 -15.11
N GLU A 76 5.00 1.54 -15.56
CA GLU A 76 6.32 1.51 -14.91
C GLU A 76 6.26 2.04 -13.47
N GLU A 77 5.66 3.21 -13.28
CA GLU A 77 5.46 3.81 -11.96
C GLU A 77 4.58 2.94 -11.06
N TYR A 78 3.50 2.38 -11.62
CA TYR A 78 2.64 1.44 -10.90
C TYR A 78 3.37 0.15 -10.49
N ASN A 79 4.28 -0.35 -11.33
CA ASN A 79 5.08 -1.52 -11.03
C ASN A 79 6.06 -1.24 -9.88
N VAL A 80 6.72 -0.08 -9.88
CA VAL A 80 7.57 0.37 -8.78
C VAL A 80 6.78 0.49 -7.48
N PHE A 81 5.60 1.12 -7.55
CA PHE A 81 4.67 1.26 -6.43
C PHE A 81 4.32 -0.11 -5.82
N THR A 82 3.79 -1.05 -6.62
CA THR A 82 3.42 -2.38 -6.09
C THR A 82 4.63 -3.18 -5.61
N GLU A 83 5.79 -3.02 -6.23
CA GLU A 83 7.01 -3.73 -5.83
C GLU A 83 7.54 -3.27 -4.48
N SER A 84 7.29 -2.03 -4.06
CA SER A 84 7.63 -1.55 -2.72
C SER A 84 6.95 -2.38 -1.63
N PHE A 85 5.65 -2.64 -1.75
CA PHE A 85 4.90 -3.51 -0.84
C PHE A 85 5.39 -4.96 -0.89
N ARG A 86 5.74 -5.47 -2.07
CA ARG A 86 6.32 -6.83 -2.20
C ARG A 86 7.68 -6.92 -1.50
N LYS A 87 8.52 -5.90 -1.61
CA LYS A 87 9.81 -5.81 -0.90
C LYS A 87 9.62 -5.82 0.62
N TYR A 88 8.70 -5.01 1.13
CA TYR A 88 8.32 -5.02 2.55
C TYR A 88 7.92 -6.44 3.00
N ASN A 89 6.99 -7.08 2.29
CA ASN A 89 6.50 -8.40 2.67
C ASN A 89 7.58 -9.50 2.61
N ARG A 90 8.47 -9.48 1.60
CA ARG A 90 9.61 -10.41 1.54
C ARG A 90 10.57 -10.23 2.70
N LYS A 91 10.72 -9.01 3.23
CA LYS A 91 11.68 -8.69 4.28
C LYS A 91 11.15 -8.99 5.70
N PHE A 92 9.85 -8.84 5.94
CA PHE A 92 9.31 -8.84 7.31
C PHE A 92 8.13 -9.79 7.57
N ARG A 93 7.50 -10.38 6.54
CA ARG A 93 6.28 -11.19 6.71
C ARG A 93 6.36 -12.63 6.17
N ARG A 94 7.54 -13.07 5.73
CA ARG A 94 7.80 -14.47 5.32
C ARG A 94 8.26 -15.32 6.49
#